data_AF-A0A101JYU3-F1
#
_entry.id   AF-A0A101JYU3-F1
#
_cell.length_a   1.000
_cell.length_b   1.000
_cell.length_c   1.000
_cell.angle_alpha   90.00
_cell.angle_beta   90.00
_cell.angle_gamma   90.00
#
_symmetry.space_group_name_H-M   'P 1'
#
loop_
_entity.id
_entity.type
_entity.pdbx_description
1 polymer ?
#
loop_
_entity_poly.entity_id
_entity_poly.type
_entity_poly.pdbx_seq_one_letter_code
_entity_poly.pdbx_strand_id
1 'polypeptide(L)'
;MLFSWLSRRREYRALVDAEATRLAEDEGGAGYYTARQLASAARSQGNPGAAKLWSCVARRVADMTGLQPGRSKIGRAESER
;
A
#
# COMPACT_ATOMS: atom_id res chain seq x y z
N MET A 1 -14.72 -21.09 -17.16
CA MET A 1 -14.11 -19.72 -17.11
C MET A 1 -13.91 -19.17 -15.69
N LEU A 2 -14.32 -19.86 -14.61
CA LEU A 2 -14.07 -19.42 -13.23
C LEU A 2 -12.57 -19.54 -12.83
N PHE A 3 -11.90 -20.61 -13.28
CA PHE A 3 -10.50 -20.90 -12.96
C PHE A 3 -9.51 -19.88 -13.53
N SER A 4 -9.77 -19.29 -14.70
CA SER A 4 -8.91 -18.26 -15.30
C SER A 4 -8.99 -16.93 -14.53
N TRP A 5 -10.18 -16.55 -14.07
CA TRP A 5 -10.37 -15.37 -13.23
C TRP A 5 -9.70 -15.51 -11.86
N LEU A 6 -9.82 -16.67 -11.23
CA LEU A 6 -9.15 -16.96 -9.95
C LEU A 6 -7.63 -16.94 -10.09
N SER A 7 -7.08 -17.51 -11.17
CA SER A 7 -5.64 -17.50 -11.44
C SER A 7 -5.11 -16.07 -11.61
N ARG A 8 -5.79 -15.26 -12.43
CA ARG A 8 -5.45 -13.84 -12.62
C ARG A 8 -5.54 -13.03 -11.32
N ARG A 9 -6.50 -13.34 -10.45
CA ARG A 9 -6.62 -12.72 -9.14
C ARG A 9 -5.48 -13.13 -8.21
N ARG A 10 -5.03 -14.38 -8.26
CA ARG A 10 -3.88 -14.87 -7.49
C ARG A 10 -2.58 -14.22 -7.97
N GLU A 11 -2.36 -14.14 -9.28
CA GLU A 11 -1.20 -13.47 -9.86
C GLU A 11 -1.15 -12.00 -9.45
N TYR A 12 -2.28 -11.29 -9.53
CA TYR A 12 -2.35 -9.89 -9.10
C TYR A 12 -2.04 -9.73 -7.60
N ARG A 13 -2.53 -10.64 -6.76
CA ARG A 13 -2.21 -10.63 -5.32
C ARG A 13 -0.74 -10.92 -5.07
N ALA A 14 -0.18 -11.91 -5.74
CA ALA A 14 1.24 -12.24 -5.63
C ALA A 14 2.13 -11.07 -6.06
N LEU A 15 1.74 -10.33 -7.10
CA LEU A 15 2.42 -9.11 -7.52
C LEU A 15 2.36 -8.03 -6.43
N VAL A 16 1.18 -7.79 -5.84
CA VAL A 16 1.01 -6.82 -4.75
C VAL A 16 1.86 -7.21 -3.54
N ASP A 17 1.84 -8.49 -3.16
CA ASP A 17 2.62 -9.01 -2.04
C ASP A 17 4.13 -8.87 -2.29
N ALA A 18 4.61 -9.24 -3.48
CA ALA A 18 6.02 -9.14 -3.82
C ALA A 18 6.53 -7.69 -3.76
N GLU A 19 5.77 -6.75 -4.34
CA GLU A 19 6.17 -5.35 -4.35
C GLU A 19 6.08 -4.71 -2.96
N ALA A 20 5.07 -5.09 -2.17
CA ALA A 20 4.95 -4.63 -0.79
C ALA A 20 6.09 -5.16 0.09
N THR A 21 6.49 -6.42 -0.09
CA THR A 21 7.64 -7.00 0.60
C THR A 21 8.91 -6.24 0.24
N ARG A 22 9.18 -5.98 -1.05
CA ARG A 22 10.37 -5.22 -1.46
C ARG A 22 10.42 -3.83 -0.81
N LEU A 23 9.30 -3.09 -0.84
CA LEU A 23 9.24 -1.76 -0.22
C LEU A 23 9.37 -1.81 1.30
N ALA A 24 8.80 -2.82 1.95
CA ALA A 24 8.93 -3.00 3.40
C ALA A 24 10.35 -3.41 3.82
N GLU A 25 11.05 -4.20 3.00
CA GLU A 25 12.43 -4.61 3.25
C GLU A 25 13.42 -3.46 3.05
N ASP A 26 13.23 -2.65 1.99
CA ASP A 26 14.14 -1.55 1.65
C ASP A 26 13.89 -0.29 2.49
N GLU A 27 12.62 0.07 2.70
CA GLU A 27 12.23 1.35 3.31
C GLU A 27 11.50 1.19 4.66
N GLY A 28 11.18 -0.04 5.08
CA GLY A 28 10.38 -0.27 6.28
C GLY A 28 9.00 0.38 6.18
N GLY A 29 8.59 1.07 7.25
CA GLY A 29 7.32 1.81 7.27
C GLY A 29 7.24 2.95 6.26
N ALA A 30 8.37 3.49 5.78
CA ALA A 30 8.37 4.57 4.78
C ALA A 30 7.86 4.12 3.41
N GLY A 31 7.99 2.82 3.09
CA GLY A 31 7.48 2.23 1.85
C GLY A 31 5.97 2.42 1.65
N TYR A 32 5.20 2.61 2.74
CA TYR A 32 3.80 3.01 2.66
C TYR A 32 3.61 4.32 1.90
N TYR A 33 4.40 5.34 2.25
CA TYR A 33 4.29 6.68 1.68
C TYR A 33 4.84 6.71 0.25
N THR A 34 5.89 5.94 -0.03
CA THR A 34 6.42 5.77 -1.39
C THR A 34 5.37 5.16 -2.32
N ALA A 35 4.72 4.06 -1.92
CA ALA A 35 3.62 3.48 -2.68
C ALA A 35 2.44 4.46 -2.86
N ARG A 36 2.15 5.32 -1.87
CA ARG A 36 1.12 6.37 -2.01
C ARG A 36 1.51 7.45 -3.02
N GLN A 37 2.76 7.86 -3.05
CA GLN A 37 3.27 8.81 -4.04
C GLN A 37 3.18 8.23 -5.45
N LEU A 38 3.60 6.98 -5.65
CA LEU A 38 3.48 6.27 -6.93
C LEU A 38 2.02 6.13 -7.37
N ALA A 39 1.11 5.83 -6.44
CA ALA A 39 -0.33 5.79 -6.74
C ALA A 39 -0.85 7.16 -7.20
N SER A 40 -0.39 8.26 -6.59
CA SER A 40 -0.77 9.62 -6.99
C SER A 40 -0.22 9.97 -8.37
N ALA A 41 1.07 9.71 -8.61
CA ALA A 41 1.71 9.93 -9.90
C ALA A 41 1.00 9.17 -11.03
N ALA A 42 0.65 7.90 -10.81
CA ALA A 42 -0.09 7.10 -11.76
C ALA A 42 -1.49 7.68 -12.09
N ARG A 43 -2.18 8.27 -11.11
CA ARG A 43 -3.46 8.98 -11.37
C ARG A 43 -3.23 10.21 -12.24
N SER A 44 -2.22 11.02 -11.92
CA SER A 44 -1.88 12.21 -12.69
C SER A 44 -1.51 11.88 -14.14
N GLN A 45 -0.94 10.71 -14.39
CA GLN A 45 -0.61 10.19 -15.72
C GLN A 45 -1.79 9.52 -16.44
N GLY A 46 -2.98 9.48 -15.83
CA GLY A 46 -4.16 8.84 -16.42
C GLY A 46 -4.08 7.31 -16.46
N ASN A 47 -3.26 6.69 -15.59
CA ASN A 47 -3.14 5.24 -15.49
C ASN A 47 -3.88 4.71 -14.22
N PRO A 48 -5.19 4.44 -14.32
CA PRO A 48 -5.98 3.98 -13.17
C PRO A 48 -5.58 2.58 -12.70
N GLY A 49 -5.05 1.74 -13.59
CA GLY A 49 -4.58 0.39 -13.26
C GLY A 49 -3.37 0.44 -12.32
N ALA A 50 -2.35 1.21 -12.68
CA ALA A 50 -1.18 1.42 -11.84
C ALA A 50 -1.55 2.14 -10.54
N ALA A 51 -2.44 3.14 -10.58
CA ALA A 51 -2.90 3.82 -9.38
C ALA A 51 -3.57 2.86 -8.38
N LYS A 52 -4.37 1.91 -8.88
CA LYS A 52 -5.01 0.88 -8.06
C LYS A 52 -3.98 -0.10 -7.49
N LEU A 53 -3.04 -0.56 -8.31
CA LEU A 53 -1.94 -1.44 -7.88
C LEU A 53 -1.18 -0.83 -6.71
N TRP A 54 -0.65 0.38 -6.89
CA TRP A 54 0.13 1.06 -5.85
C TRP A 54 -0.68 1.39 -4.60
N SER A 55 -1.98 1.63 -4.73
CA SER A 55 -2.87 1.78 -3.57
C SER A 55 -3.02 0.48 -2.76
N CYS A 56 -3.07 -0.68 -3.45
CA CYS A 56 -3.09 -1.99 -2.79
C CYS A 56 -1.73 -2.30 -2.13
N VAL A 57 -0.62 -2.02 -2.82
CA VAL A 57 0.74 -2.16 -2.29
C VAL A 57 0.91 -1.33 -1.02
N ALA A 58 0.53 -0.06 -1.03
CA ALA A 58 0.61 0.81 0.15
C ALA A 58 -0.12 0.20 1.35
N ARG A 59 -1.37 -0.26 1.15
CA ARG A 59 -2.13 -0.90 2.24
C ARG A 59 -1.43 -2.14 2.77
N ARG A 60 -0.86 -2.96 1.88
CA ARG A 60 -0.15 -4.18 2.27
C ARG A 60 1.14 -3.87 3.05
N VAL A 61 1.90 -2.86 2.64
CA VAL A 61 3.08 -2.39 3.39
C VAL A 61 2.67 -1.92 4.79
N ALA A 62 1.58 -1.16 4.92
CA ALA A 62 1.05 -0.75 6.21
C ALA A 62 0.67 -1.95 7.10
N ASP A 63 -0.03 -2.94 6.54
CA ASP A 63 -0.40 -4.16 7.26
C ASP A 63 0.84 -4.95 7.73
N MET A 64 1.91 -4.99 6.91
CA MET A 64 3.16 -5.70 7.23
C MET A 64 4.01 -4.97 8.28
N THR A 65 4.09 -3.66 8.18
CA THR A 65 4.95 -2.82 9.05
C THR A 65 4.24 -2.38 10.33
N GLY A 66 2.96 -2.70 10.49
CA GLY A 66 2.15 -2.24 11.62
C GLY A 66 1.81 -0.75 11.56
N LEU A 67 2.08 -0.09 10.43
CA LEU A 67 1.77 1.33 10.24
C LEU A 67 0.25 1.50 10.18
N GLN A 68 -0.31 2.28 11.11
CA GLN A 68 -1.74 2.59 11.12
C GLN A 68 -1.97 4.01 10.56
N PRO A 69 -2.11 4.17 9.24
CA PRO A 69 -2.32 5.48 8.64
C PRO A 69 -3.64 6.07 9.14
N GLY A 70 -3.59 7.29 9.68
CA GLY A 70 -4.74 7.98 10.30
C GLY A 70 -4.90 7.76 11.81
N ARG A 71 -4.08 6.91 12.45
CA ARG A 71 -4.08 6.69 13.91
C ARG A 71 -2.84 7.22 14.64
N SER A 72 -1.94 7.90 13.93
CA SER A 72 -0.92 8.73 14.59
C SER A 72 -1.63 9.82 15.40
N LYS A 73 -1.76 9.60 16.72
CA LYS A 73 -2.06 10.64 17.71
C LYS A 73 -0.87 11.59 17.86
N ILE A 74 -0.31 12.09 16.77
CA ILE A 74 0.56 13.26 16.82
C ILE A 74 -0.39 14.44 17.02
N GLY A 75 -0.73 14.74 18.28
CA GLY A 75 -1.54 15.91 18.63
C GLY A 75 -2.70 15.70 19.59
N ARG A 76 -2.64 14.78 20.55
CA ARG A 76 -3.41 14.99 21.79
C ARG A 76 -2.43 14.99 22.95
N ALA A 77 -1.98 16.19 23.30
CA ALA A 77 -1.39 16.43 24.61
C ALA A 77 -2.37 15.88 25.63
N GLU A 78 -1.90 14.95 26.45
CA GLU A 78 -2.60 14.53 27.65
C GLU A 78 -2.61 15.75 28.58
N SER A 79 -3.60 16.63 28.42
CA SER A 79 -3.95 17.57 29.46
C SER A 79 -4.52 16.76 30.61
N GLU A 80 -3.65 16.46 31.57
CA GLU A 80 -4.00 16.24 32.96
C GLU A 80 -5.09 17.24 33.38
N ARG A 81 -6.24 16.72 33.81
CA ARG A 81 -7.02 17.23 34.95
C ARG A 81 -7.84 16.12 35.55
#